data_AF-V2UQY8-F1
#
_entry.id   AF-V2UQY8-F1
#
_cell.length_a   1.000
_cell.length_b   1.000
_cell.length_c   1.000
_cell.angle_alpha   90.00
_cell.angle_beta   90.00
_cell.angle_gamma   90.00
#
_symmetry.space_group_name_H-M   'P 1'
#
loop_
_entity.id
_entity.type
_entity.pdbx_description
1 polymer ?
#
loop_
_entity_poly.entity_id
_entity_poly.type
_entity_poly.pdbx_seq_one_letter_code
_entity_poly.pdbx_strand_id
1 'polypeptide(L)'
;MNKEATHENELLSKILSEEIKATDIDTFLQRIRTELQLSEERTEFLKKILNGTCKLSINTRNEIFRCLVKKNYENKGDMYSYDQLELAENNIISNGPCWEYDPAKNGQNIIKHGIEFGSVASYGGGDFGRLISYTAPGRWINEDGEEEEEERRIVFSKYYTNGADKKFFLDRFKDDDILCIASVVTMHDMKFRFISSRVIKADSLAQLTREIKNLIKDLELDEQDKNIINNLRESALSILAKYYDFSLNN
;
A
#
# COMPACT_ATOMS: atom_id res chain seq x y z
N MET A 1 -12.51 16.95 16.86
CA MET A 1 -11.15 16.80 16.29
C MET A 1 -10.36 15.90 17.24
N ASN A 2 -9.75 14.83 16.73
CA ASN A 2 -9.00 13.90 17.57
C ASN A 2 -7.69 14.58 18.03
N LYS A 3 -7.55 14.86 19.34
CA LYS A 3 -6.37 15.55 19.90
C LYS A 3 -5.09 14.76 19.68
N GLU A 4 -5.18 13.44 19.74
CA GLU A 4 -4.08 12.50 19.53
C GLU A 4 -3.54 12.59 18.09
N ALA A 5 -4.41 12.47 17.09
CA ALA A 5 -4.02 12.61 15.68
C ALA A 5 -3.41 13.98 15.36
N THR A 6 -3.82 15.03 16.09
CA THR A 6 -3.23 16.37 15.94
C THR A 6 -1.82 16.42 16.51
N HIS A 7 -1.63 15.90 17.72
CA HIS A 7 -0.31 15.83 18.35
C HIS A 7 0.69 15.00 17.54
N GLU A 8 0.27 13.82 17.06
CA GLU A 8 1.08 13.00 16.15
C GLU A 8 1.47 13.76 14.88
N ASN A 9 0.51 14.51 14.31
CA ASN A 9 0.80 15.27 13.09
C ASN A 9 1.88 16.31 13.34
N GLU A 10 1.81 17.03 14.46
CA GLU A 10 2.81 18.04 14.85
C GLU A 10 4.19 17.41 15.06
N LEU A 11 4.26 16.30 15.80
CA LEU A 11 5.50 15.56 16.05
C LEU A 11 6.16 15.09 14.75
N LEU A 12 5.42 14.36 13.92
CA LEU A 12 5.91 13.81 12.65
C LEU A 12 6.33 14.92 11.67
N SER A 13 5.54 16.00 11.60
CA SER A 13 5.86 17.16 10.76
C SER A 13 7.15 17.83 11.20
N LYS A 14 7.39 17.93 12.50
CA LYS A 14 8.63 18.51 13.05
C LYS A 14 9.83 17.67 12.65
N ILE A 15 9.78 16.35 12.87
CA ILE A 15 10.88 15.42 12.52
C ILE A 15 11.21 15.52 11.03
N LEU A 16 10.19 15.47 10.16
CA LEU A 16 10.40 15.57 8.71
C LEU A 16 10.95 16.93 8.30
N SER A 17 10.48 18.02 8.92
CA SER A 17 10.98 19.36 8.62
C SER A 17 12.45 19.54 9.02
N GLU A 18 12.87 18.95 10.13
CA GLU A 18 14.27 18.96 10.57
C GLU A 18 15.15 18.15 9.61
N GLU A 19 14.70 16.97 9.20
CA GLU A 19 15.40 16.13 8.22
C GLU A 19 15.54 16.82 6.86
N ILE A 20 14.45 17.40 6.33
CA ILE A 20 14.44 18.10 5.05
C ILE A 20 15.33 19.35 5.11
N LYS A 21 15.39 20.05 6.25
CA LYS A 21 16.32 21.18 6.42
C LYS A 21 17.79 20.73 6.43
N ALA A 22 18.07 19.57 7.02
CA ALA A 22 19.44 19.05 7.10
C ALA A 22 19.96 18.52 5.75
N THR A 23 19.07 17.98 4.91
CA THR A 23 19.44 17.32 3.65
C THR A 23 19.02 18.03 2.38
N ASP A 24 18.17 19.07 2.46
CA ASP A 24 17.39 19.63 1.35
C ASP A 24 16.27 18.69 0.83
N ILE A 25 15.21 19.29 0.26
CA ILE A 25 14.01 18.53 -0.14
C ILE A 25 14.25 17.61 -1.33
N ASP A 26 15.11 18.00 -2.29
CA ASP A 26 15.31 17.23 -3.51
C ASP A 26 16.19 16.01 -3.22
N THR A 27 17.22 16.16 -2.38
CA THR A 27 18.02 15.06 -1.85
C THR A 27 17.18 14.09 -1.03
N PHE A 28 16.34 14.60 -0.11
CA PHE A 28 15.41 13.78 0.67
C PHE A 28 14.46 12.97 -0.25
N LEU A 29 13.85 13.64 -1.24
CA LEU A 29 12.94 12.99 -2.18
C LEU A 29 13.63 11.94 -3.05
N GLN A 30 14.86 12.20 -3.50
CA GLN A 30 15.62 11.24 -4.31
C GLN A 30 15.97 9.97 -3.51
N ARG A 31 16.32 10.12 -2.22
CA ARG A 31 16.52 8.99 -1.30
C ARG A 31 15.24 8.16 -1.17
N ILE A 32 14.14 8.80 -0.78
CA ILE A 32 12.84 8.13 -0.59
C ILE A 32 12.36 7.46 -1.90
N ARG A 33 12.55 8.12 -3.05
CA ARG A 33 12.26 7.55 -4.36
C ARG A 33 13.00 6.24 -4.59
N THR A 34 14.27 6.20 -4.24
CA THR A 34 15.13 5.01 -4.44
C THR A 34 14.72 3.88 -3.49
N GLU A 35 14.58 4.19 -2.19
CA GLU A 35 14.22 3.20 -1.16
C GLU A 35 12.83 2.59 -1.37
N LEU A 36 11.87 3.40 -1.81
CA LEU A 36 10.49 2.94 -2.02
C LEU A 36 10.17 2.59 -3.48
N GLN A 37 11.15 2.74 -4.38
CA GLN A 37 11.02 2.52 -5.82
C GLN A 37 9.85 3.32 -6.43
N LEU A 38 9.76 4.61 -6.09
CA LEU A 38 8.70 5.48 -6.57
C LEU A 38 8.87 5.83 -8.05
N SER A 39 7.76 5.87 -8.78
CA SER A 39 7.74 6.46 -10.12
C SER A 39 7.84 7.99 -10.04
N GLU A 40 8.20 8.63 -11.15
CA GLU A 40 8.31 10.10 -11.24
C GLU A 40 7.01 10.79 -10.79
N GLU A 41 5.86 10.31 -11.29
CA GLU A 41 4.53 10.82 -10.92
C GLU A 41 4.29 10.76 -9.40
N ARG A 42 4.71 9.65 -8.76
CA ARG A 42 4.55 9.48 -7.30
C ARG A 42 5.53 10.36 -6.51
N THR A 43 6.75 10.57 -7.01
CA THR A 43 7.70 11.50 -6.41
C THR A 43 7.16 12.93 -6.44
N GLU A 44 6.59 13.36 -7.56
CA GLU A 44 5.95 14.69 -7.67
C GLU A 44 4.73 14.83 -6.76
N PHE A 45 3.91 13.77 -6.62
CA PHE A 45 2.81 13.76 -5.66
C PHE A 45 3.31 13.90 -4.21
N LEU A 46 4.37 13.19 -3.84
CA LEU A 46 4.99 13.30 -2.51
C LEU A 46 5.53 14.71 -2.26
N LYS A 47 6.18 15.33 -3.25
CA LYS A 47 6.65 16.72 -3.19
C LYS A 47 5.50 17.70 -2.90
N LYS A 48 4.35 17.51 -3.55
CA LYS A 48 3.14 18.33 -3.30
C LYS A 48 2.62 18.18 -1.86
N ILE A 49 2.68 16.97 -1.29
CA ILE A 49 2.29 16.70 0.10
C ILE A 49 3.24 17.41 1.07
N LEU A 50 4.55 17.25 0.89
CA LEU A 50 5.56 17.86 1.76
C LEU A 50 5.51 19.39 1.73
N ASN A 51 5.22 19.97 0.56
CA ASN A 51 5.02 21.41 0.40
C ASN A 51 3.67 21.91 0.93
N GLY A 52 2.80 21.04 1.44
CA GLY A 52 1.48 21.41 1.96
C GLY A 52 0.46 21.82 0.88
N THR A 53 0.79 21.64 -0.40
CA THR A 53 -0.08 22.00 -1.54
C THR A 53 -1.16 20.95 -1.82
N CYS A 54 -1.01 19.74 -1.26
CA CYS A 54 -2.01 18.67 -1.32
C CYS A 54 -2.84 18.64 -0.03
N LYS A 55 -4.17 18.82 -0.15
CA LYS A 55 -5.10 18.77 1.00
C LYS A 55 -5.43 17.32 1.37
N LEU A 56 -4.89 16.88 2.50
CA LEU A 56 -5.11 15.54 3.05
C LEU A 56 -5.96 15.61 4.34
N SER A 57 -6.64 14.50 4.65
CA SER A 57 -7.15 14.28 6.00
C SER A 57 -5.97 14.19 6.98
N ILE A 58 -6.17 14.54 8.24
CA ILE A 58 -5.10 14.47 9.24
C ILE A 58 -4.59 13.03 9.43
N ASN A 59 -5.48 12.04 9.39
CA ASN A 59 -5.13 10.63 9.55
C ASN A 59 -4.29 10.14 8.36
N THR A 60 -4.72 10.40 7.12
CA THR A 60 -3.95 10.06 5.91
C THR A 60 -2.57 10.73 5.95
N ARG A 61 -2.50 12.01 6.36
CA ARG A 61 -1.23 12.71 6.47
C ARG A 61 -0.32 12.05 7.51
N ASN A 62 -0.85 11.66 8.68
CA ASN A 62 -0.08 10.95 9.70
C ASN A 62 0.45 9.63 9.17
N GLU A 63 -0.36 8.84 8.47
CA GLU A 63 0.07 7.55 7.89
C GLU A 63 1.23 7.73 6.90
N ILE A 64 1.12 8.70 5.99
CA ILE A 64 2.21 9.04 5.07
C ILE A 64 3.45 9.50 5.83
N PHE A 65 3.29 10.39 6.82
CA PHE A 65 4.43 10.90 7.58
C PHE A 65 5.09 9.83 8.45
N ARG A 66 4.32 8.92 9.04
CA ARG A 66 4.82 7.73 9.74
C ARG A 66 5.69 6.89 8.82
N CYS A 67 5.25 6.63 7.59
CA CYS A 67 6.06 5.93 6.59
C CYS A 67 7.41 6.61 6.36
N LEU A 68 7.39 7.92 6.10
CA LEU A 68 8.62 8.69 5.80
C LEU A 68 9.57 8.78 7.00
N VAL A 69 9.03 8.98 8.20
CA VAL A 69 9.81 9.01 9.44
C VAL A 69 10.41 7.64 9.72
N LYS A 70 9.63 6.56 9.61
CA LYS A 70 10.13 5.19 9.77
C LYS A 70 11.29 4.90 8.81
N LYS A 71 11.15 5.23 7.52
CA LYS A 71 12.22 5.08 6.53
C LYS A 71 13.48 5.88 6.87
N ASN A 72 13.32 7.07 7.45
CA ASN A 72 14.44 7.89 7.90
C ASN A 72 15.24 7.22 9.03
N TYR A 73 14.56 6.61 10.00
CA TYR A 73 15.21 5.89 11.09
C TYR A 73 15.81 4.55 10.64
N GLU A 74 15.12 3.81 9.75
CA GLU A 74 15.67 2.61 9.11
C GLU A 74 16.98 2.92 8.38
N ASN A 75 17.03 4.02 7.59
CA ASN A 75 18.23 4.44 6.88
C ASN A 75 19.41 4.76 7.82
N LYS A 76 19.11 5.31 9.00
CA LYS A 76 20.10 5.63 10.04
C LYS A 76 20.49 4.43 10.91
N GLY A 77 19.80 3.30 10.77
CA GLY A 77 19.96 2.14 11.65
C GLY A 77 19.50 2.38 13.09
N ASP A 78 18.54 3.29 13.30
CA ASP A 78 18.12 3.77 14.63
C ASP A 78 16.63 3.49 14.89
N MET A 79 16.22 2.24 14.66
CA MET A 79 14.83 1.83 14.91
C MET A 79 14.42 1.94 16.38
N TYR A 80 15.37 1.80 17.31
CA TYR A 80 15.12 2.00 18.73
C TYR A 80 14.52 3.38 19.02
N SER A 81 15.11 4.45 18.45
CA SER A 81 14.58 5.81 18.63
C SER A 81 13.24 6.03 17.95
N TYR A 82 12.94 5.31 16.86
CA TYR A 82 11.63 5.33 16.24
C TYR A 82 10.56 4.72 17.17
N ASP A 83 10.88 3.61 17.84
CA ASP A 83 9.95 2.94 18.75
C ASP A 83 9.67 3.77 20.01
N GLN A 84 10.61 4.65 20.40
CA GLN A 84 10.42 5.62 21.49
C GLN A 84 9.52 6.82 21.14
N LEU A 85 9.04 6.95 19.88
CA LEU A 85 8.15 8.04 19.50
C LEU A 85 6.73 7.90 20.07
N GLU A 86 6.42 6.80 20.77
CA GLU A 86 5.12 6.50 21.41
C GLU A 86 3.91 6.76 20.49
N LEU A 87 4.09 6.50 19.19
CA LEU A 87 3.04 6.64 18.21
C LEU A 87 2.02 5.52 18.41
N ALA A 88 0.72 5.83 18.45
CA ALA A 88 -0.30 4.81 18.61
C ALA A 88 -0.14 3.73 17.52
N GLU A 89 -0.05 2.45 17.92
CA GLU A 89 0.14 1.32 16.98
C GLU A 89 -0.98 1.25 15.95
N ASN A 90 -2.20 1.53 16.41
CA ASN A 90 -3.39 1.62 15.59
C ASN A 90 -3.98 3.02 15.70
N ASN A 91 -4.43 3.56 14.58
CA ASN A 91 -5.34 4.70 14.61
C ASN A 91 -6.78 4.17 14.47
N ILE A 92 -7.79 4.98 14.80
CA ILE A 92 -9.21 4.57 14.73
C ILE A 92 -9.60 4.04 13.33
N ILE A 93 -8.87 4.43 12.28
CA ILE A 93 -9.15 4.03 10.90
C ILE A 93 -8.33 2.82 10.43
N SER A 94 -7.36 2.33 11.21
CA SER A 94 -6.48 1.22 10.81
C SER A 94 -7.00 -0.15 11.19
N ASN A 95 -8.17 -0.21 11.83
CA ASN A 95 -8.78 -1.45 12.29
C ASN A 95 -10.31 -1.45 12.04
N GLY A 96 -10.75 -2.28 11.10
CA GLY A 96 -12.13 -2.49 10.74
C GLY A 96 -12.67 -3.86 11.20
N PRO A 97 -13.94 -4.18 10.86
CA PRO A 97 -14.57 -5.43 11.28
C PRO A 97 -13.89 -6.69 10.71
N CYS A 98 -13.42 -6.64 9.46
CA CYS A 98 -12.81 -7.77 8.75
C CYS A 98 -11.42 -7.47 8.19
N TRP A 99 -10.85 -6.32 8.51
CA TRP A 99 -9.57 -5.87 8.00
C TRP A 99 -8.82 -5.03 9.01
N GLU A 100 -7.51 -4.99 8.89
CA GLU A 100 -6.62 -4.13 9.66
C GLU A 100 -5.35 -3.82 8.86
N TYR A 101 -4.57 -2.84 9.30
CA TYR A 101 -3.28 -2.53 8.70
C TYR A 101 -2.36 -1.74 9.63
N ASP A 102 -1.06 -1.82 9.38
CA ASP A 102 -0.08 -0.90 9.97
C ASP A 102 -0.21 0.50 9.32
N PRO A 103 -0.38 1.58 10.10
CA PRO A 103 -0.51 2.94 9.58
C PRO A 103 0.64 3.40 8.67
N ALA A 104 1.90 3.06 8.98
CA ALA A 104 3.05 3.38 8.15
C ALA A 104 3.05 2.56 6.84
N LYS A 105 2.60 1.31 6.86
CA LYS A 105 2.39 0.50 5.65
C LYS A 105 1.30 1.09 4.75
N ASN A 106 0.21 1.60 5.32
CA ASN A 106 -0.79 2.30 4.52
C ASN A 106 -0.21 3.58 3.89
N GLY A 107 0.54 4.36 4.67
CA GLY A 107 1.31 5.52 4.16
C GLY A 107 2.18 5.15 2.96
N GLN A 108 2.94 4.06 3.07
CA GLN A 108 3.77 3.51 2.00
C GLN A 108 2.92 3.12 0.78
N ASN A 109 1.77 2.48 0.99
CA ASN A 109 0.90 2.03 -0.08
C ASN A 109 0.27 3.21 -0.83
N ILE A 110 -0.13 4.26 -0.12
CA ILE A 110 -0.63 5.50 -0.72
C ILE A 110 0.45 6.11 -1.60
N ILE A 111 1.66 6.32 -1.10
CA ILE A 111 2.71 6.97 -1.89
C ILE A 111 3.20 6.11 -3.06
N LYS A 112 3.25 4.78 -2.94
CA LYS A 112 3.67 3.88 -4.03
C LYS A 112 2.58 3.65 -5.08
N HIS A 113 1.36 3.38 -4.63
CA HIS A 113 0.31 2.80 -5.48
C HIS A 113 -0.92 3.67 -5.63
N GLY A 114 -1.01 4.76 -4.88
CA GLY A 114 -2.10 5.72 -5.00
C GLY A 114 -3.43 5.22 -4.46
N ILE A 115 -3.42 4.26 -3.53
CA ILE A 115 -4.63 3.71 -2.93
C ILE A 115 -4.45 3.49 -1.42
N GLU A 116 -5.48 3.82 -0.64
CA GLU A 116 -5.53 3.59 0.80
C GLU A 116 -6.17 2.23 1.10
N PHE A 117 -5.64 1.46 2.06
CA PHE A 117 -6.18 0.16 2.46
C PHE A 117 -7.62 0.24 2.99
N GLY A 118 -7.90 1.20 3.87
CA GLY A 118 -9.27 1.42 4.39
C GLY A 118 -10.26 1.74 3.27
N SER A 119 -9.80 2.44 2.23
CA SER A 119 -10.59 2.70 1.03
C SER A 119 -10.83 1.42 0.22
N VAL A 120 -9.86 0.51 0.09
CA VAL A 120 -10.06 -0.78 -0.61
C VAL A 120 -11.21 -1.57 0.01
N ALA A 121 -11.24 -1.69 1.32
CA ALA A 121 -12.31 -2.40 2.01
C ALA A 121 -13.65 -1.64 1.92
N SER A 122 -13.63 -0.32 2.08
CA SER A 122 -14.86 0.50 2.11
C SER A 122 -15.54 0.60 0.75
N TYR A 123 -14.77 0.82 -0.32
CA TYR A 123 -15.28 0.95 -1.69
C TYR A 123 -15.30 -0.39 -2.44
N GLY A 124 -14.89 -1.49 -1.78
CA GLY A 124 -15.06 -2.83 -2.30
C GLY A 124 -16.48 -3.38 -2.19
N GLY A 125 -17.29 -2.79 -1.31
CA GLY A 125 -18.65 -3.24 -1.04
C GLY A 125 -18.69 -4.73 -0.65
N GLY A 126 -19.74 -5.44 -1.09
CA GLY A 126 -19.86 -6.90 -0.88
C GLY A 126 -18.89 -7.75 -1.73
N ASP A 127 -18.07 -7.12 -2.57
CA ASP A 127 -17.08 -7.80 -3.42
C ASP A 127 -15.68 -7.82 -2.80
N PHE A 128 -15.47 -7.16 -1.65
CA PHE A 128 -14.22 -7.26 -0.91
C PHE A 128 -13.99 -8.71 -0.44
N GLY A 129 -12.79 -9.25 -0.65
CA GLY A 129 -12.48 -10.64 -0.25
C GLY A 129 -13.10 -11.71 -1.15
N ARG A 130 -13.77 -11.34 -2.25
CA ARG A 130 -14.58 -12.29 -3.03
C ARG A 130 -13.77 -13.38 -3.72
N LEU A 131 -12.54 -13.08 -4.13
CA LEU A 131 -11.63 -14.03 -4.74
C LEU A 131 -10.28 -13.97 -4.06
N ILE A 132 -9.94 -15.08 -3.43
CA ILE A 132 -8.72 -15.26 -2.65
C ILE A 132 -7.89 -16.30 -3.40
N SER A 133 -6.68 -15.91 -3.78
CA SER A 133 -5.67 -16.84 -4.25
C SER A 133 -4.63 -17.01 -3.16
N TYR A 134 -4.33 -18.25 -2.85
CA TYR A 134 -3.30 -18.62 -1.90
C TYR A 134 -1.93 -18.49 -2.56
N THR A 135 -0.97 -17.93 -1.83
CA THR A 135 0.44 -17.94 -2.22
C THR A 135 1.23 -18.77 -1.20
N ALA A 136 2.41 -19.24 -1.59
CA ALA A 136 3.32 -19.96 -0.69
C ALA A 136 3.57 -19.17 0.60
N PRO A 137 3.98 -19.84 1.70
CA PRO A 137 4.30 -19.16 2.95
C PRO A 137 5.33 -18.07 2.69
N GLY A 138 4.96 -16.83 3.02
CA GLY A 138 5.93 -15.75 3.10
C GLY A 138 6.80 -16.02 4.32
N ARG A 139 8.10 -15.78 4.21
CA ARG A 139 8.99 -15.85 5.37
C ARG A 139 9.18 -14.44 5.91
N TRP A 140 9.13 -14.29 7.22
CA TRP A 140 9.44 -13.03 7.89
C TRP A 140 10.31 -13.31 9.10
N ILE A 141 11.11 -12.32 9.50
CA ILE A 141 11.97 -12.43 10.68
C ILE A 141 11.27 -11.69 11.81
N ASN A 142 11.00 -12.37 12.91
CA ASN A 142 10.38 -11.77 14.08
C ASN A 142 11.35 -10.89 14.90
N GLU A 143 10.84 -10.24 15.93
CA GLU A 143 11.63 -9.33 16.78
C GLU A 143 12.80 -10.04 17.48
N ASP A 144 12.69 -11.36 17.66
CA ASP A 144 13.71 -12.24 18.24
C ASP A 144 14.73 -12.75 17.19
N GLY A 145 14.57 -12.38 15.92
CA GLY A 145 15.44 -12.80 14.83
C GLY A 145 15.11 -14.18 14.27
N GLU A 146 13.96 -14.77 14.61
CA GLU A 146 13.53 -16.09 14.14
C GLU A 146 12.72 -15.99 12.84
N GLU A 147 12.96 -16.93 11.93
CA GLU A 147 12.24 -17.02 10.66
C GLU A 147 10.87 -17.69 10.88
N GLU A 148 9.81 -16.91 10.74
CA GLU A 148 8.43 -17.37 10.84
C GLU A 148 7.77 -17.45 9.45
N GLU A 149 6.89 -18.43 9.29
CA GLU A 149 6.05 -18.56 8.11
C GLU A 149 4.73 -17.81 8.32
N GLU A 150 4.49 -16.78 7.52
CA GLU A 150 3.21 -16.09 7.46
C GLU A 150 2.54 -16.41 6.12
N GLU A 151 1.35 -17.02 6.17
CA GLU A 151 0.60 -17.32 4.97
C GLU A 151 0.11 -16.01 4.32
N ARG A 152 0.79 -15.58 3.27
CA ARG A 152 0.36 -14.45 2.45
C ARG A 152 -0.71 -14.92 1.46
N ARG A 153 -1.70 -14.06 1.26
CA ARG A 153 -2.82 -14.28 0.34
C ARG A 153 -2.95 -13.09 -0.59
N ILE A 154 -3.32 -13.35 -1.83
CA ILE A 154 -3.72 -12.30 -2.77
C ILE A 154 -5.24 -12.28 -2.83
N VAL A 155 -5.81 -11.16 -2.40
CA VAL A 155 -7.22 -10.87 -2.49
C VAL A 155 -7.44 -9.94 -3.67
N PHE A 156 -8.27 -10.37 -4.60
CA PHE A 156 -8.73 -9.50 -5.67
C PHE A 156 -10.11 -8.96 -5.32
N SER A 157 -10.28 -7.65 -5.46
CA SER A 157 -11.52 -6.95 -5.17
C SER A 157 -11.89 -6.00 -6.29
N LYS A 158 -13.20 -5.82 -6.46
CA LYS A 158 -13.74 -4.72 -7.23
C LYS A 158 -13.64 -3.46 -6.37
N TYR A 159 -13.41 -2.31 -6.98
CA TYR A 159 -13.36 -1.03 -6.29
C TYR A 159 -14.20 -0.03 -7.06
N TYR A 160 -15.26 0.48 -6.45
CA TYR A 160 -16.12 1.50 -7.05
C TYR A 160 -15.50 2.88 -6.81
N THR A 161 -15.13 3.60 -7.87
CA THR A 161 -14.44 4.89 -7.71
C THR A 161 -15.39 6.04 -7.40
N ASN A 162 -16.70 5.83 -7.55
CA ASN A 162 -17.70 6.83 -7.22
C ASN A 162 -17.72 7.08 -5.71
N GLY A 163 -17.53 8.34 -5.31
CA GLY A 163 -17.40 8.75 -3.91
C GLY A 163 -16.01 8.55 -3.30
N ALA A 164 -15.09 7.85 -3.98
CA ALA A 164 -13.72 7.69 -3.52
C ALA A 164 -12.91 8.98 -3.62
N ASP A 165 -11.88 9.12 -2.76
CA ASP A 165 -10.95 10.22 -2.84
C ASP A 165 -9.93 10.01 -3.98
N LYS A 166 -10.32 10.45 -5.18
CA LYS A 166 -9.53 10.30 -6.41
C LYS A 166 -8.19 11.06 -6.38
N LYS A 167 -7.88 11.84 -5.34
CA LYS A 167 -6.62 12.60 -5.25
C LYS A 167 -5.40 11.69 -5.12
N PHE A 168 -5.57 10.48 -4.59
CA PHE A 168 -4.48 9.53 -4.43
C PHE A 168 -4.19 8.76 -5.71
N PHE A 169 -5.20 8.64 -6.59
CA PHE A 169 -5.11 7.82 -7.78
C PHE A 169 -4.06 8.36 -8.73
N LEU A 170 -3.34 7.43 -9.36
CA LEU A 170 -2.57 7.73 -10.55
C LEU A 170 -3.50 8.34 -11.60
N ASP A 171 -2.99 9.29 -12.38
CA ASP A 171 -3.80 10.03 -13.36
C ASP A 171 -4.55 9.10 -14.32
N ARG A 172 -3.90 8.00 -14.73
CA ARG A 172 -4.46 6.96 -15.62
C ARG A 172 -5.69 6.19 -15.08
N PHE A 173 -6.06 6.38 -13.81
CA PHE A 173 -7.19 5.69 -13.17
C PHE A 173 -8.31 6.64 -12.73
N LYS A 174 -8.14 7.96 -12.89
CA LYS A 174 -9.09 8.96 -12.34
C LYS A 174 -10.46 8.91 -12.99
N ASP A 175 -10.51 8.53 -14.26
CA ASP A 175 -11.73 8.53 -15.06
C ASP A 175 -12.44 7.16 -15.09
N ASP A 176 -11.83 6.12 -14.53
CA ASP A 176 -12.46 4.80 -14.45
C ASP A 176 -13.54 4.78 -13.36
N ASP A 177 -14.72 4.23 -13.65
CA ASP A 177 -15.81 4.08 -12.67
C ASP A 177 -15.58 2.90 -11.71
N ILE A 178 -14.82 1.91 -12.17
CA ILE A 178 -14.55 0.67 -11.46
C ILE A 178 -13.09 0.27 -11.69
N LEU A 179 -12.39 -0.11 -10.62
CA LEU A 179 -11.01 -0.58 -10.64
C LEU A 179 -10.89 -2.00 -10.07
N CYS A 180 -10.01 -2.80 -10.65
CA CYS A 180 -9.65 -4.12 -10.11
C CYS A 180 -8.47 -3.91 -9.16
N ILE A 181 -8.63 -4.25 -7.89
CA ILE A 181 -7.58 -4.10 -6.89
C ILE A 181 -7.06 -5.48 -6.52
N ALA A 182 -5.75 -5.68 -6.62
CA ALA A 182 -5.07 -6.82 -6.02
C ALA A 182 -4.40 -6.38 -4.73
N SER A 183 -4.77 -7.04 -3.64
CA SER A 183 -4.29 -6.78 -2.29
C SER A 183 -3.51 -7.98 -1.80
N VAL A 184 -2.30 -7.74 -1.30
CA VAL A 184 -1.57 -8.71 -0.49
C VAL A 184 -2.04 -8.54 0.95
N VAL A 185 -2.46 -9.65 1.55
CA VAL A 185 -2.92 -9.68 2.93
C VAL A 185 -2.38 -10.90 3.66
N THR A 186 -2.37 -10.84 4.98
CA THR A 186 -2.21 -11.99 5.86
C THR A 186 -3.42 -12.12 6.77
N MET A 187 -3.55 -13.25 7.45
CA MET A 187 -4.64 -13.48 8.38
C MET A 187 -4.16 -13.24 9.81
N HIS A 188 -4.80 -12.30 10.50
CA HIS A 188 -4.53 -12.01 11.91
C HIS A 188 -5.87 -11.85 12.64
N ASP A 189 -6.10 -12.61 13.71
CA ASP A 189 -7.36 -12.58 14.49
C ASP A 189 -8.65 -12.58 13.65
N MET A 190 -8.70 -13.47 12.64
CA MET A 190 -9.82 -13.58 11.69
C MET A 190 -10.05 -12.35 10.79
N LYS A 191 -9.11 -11.41 10.74
CA LYS A 191 -9.11 -10.24 9.85
C LYS A 191 -8.05 -10.37 8.77
N PHE A 192 -8.29 -9.67 7.65
CA PHE A 192 -7.28 -9.43 6.65
C PHE A 192 -6.37 -8.29 7.09
N ARG A 193 -5.12 -8.61 7.42
CA ARG A 193 -4.08 -7.59 7.64
C ARG A 193 -3.48 -7.20 6.30
N PHE A 194 -3.68 -5.96 5.86
CA PHE A 194 -3.15 -5.50 4.57
C PHE A 194 -1.64 -5.27 4.62
N ILE A 195 -0.95 -5.73 3.57
CA ILE A 195 0.47 -5.49 3.32
C ILE A 195 0.67 -4.57 2.13
N SER A 196 -0.06 -4.79 1.04
CA SER A 196 0.01 -4.00 -0.20
C SER A 196 -1.34 -4.05 -0.92
N SER A 197 -1.65 -3.03 -1.71
CA SER A 197 -2.84 -2.95 -2.56
C SER A 197 -2.53 -2.10 -3.78
N ARG A 198 -2.85 -2.61 -4.97
CA ARG A 198 -2.62 -1.91 -6.23
C ARG A 198 -3.75 -2.14 -7.21
N VAL A 199 -3.97 -1.14 -8.07
CA VAL A 199 -4.86 -1.28 -9.22
C VAL A 199 -4.19 -2.18 -10.26
N ILE A 200 -4.92 -3.21 -10.70
CA ILE A 200 -4.58 -4.05 -11.84
C ILE A 200 -5.40 -3.57 -13.03
N LYS A 201 -4.71 -2.97 -14.00
CA LYS A 201 -5.27 -2.64 -15.31
C LYS A 201 -4.32 -3.20 -16.37
N ALA A 202 -4.85 -4.08 -17.20
CA ALA A 202 -4.10 -4.71 -18.26
C ALA A 202 -5.00 -4.79 -19.48
N ASP A 203 -4.48 -4.43 -20.65
CA ASP A 203 -5.18 -4.51 -21.93
C ASP A 203 -4.77 -5.76 -22.74
N SER A 204 -3.84 -6.56 -22.19
CA SER A 204 -3.34 -7.81 -22.78
C SER A 204 -2.86 -8.78 -21.71
N LEU A 205 -2.76 -10.06 -22.07
CA LEU A 205 -2.24 -11.11 -21.18
C LEU A 205 -0.79 -10.84 -20.75
N ALA A 206 0.02 -10.27 -21.63
CA ALA A 206 1.40 -9.91 -21.34
C ALA A 206 1.49 -8.82 -20.27
N GLN A 207 0.64 -7.78 -20.37
CA GLN A 207 0.56 -6.74 -19.34
C GLN A 207 0.05 -7.31 -18.01
N LEU A 208 -0.99 -8.16 -18.03
CA LEU A 208 -1.50 -8.78 -16.81
C LEU A 208 -0.43 -9.64 -16.12
N THR A 209 0.30 -10.44 -16.89
CA THR A 209 1.39 -11.27 -16.36
C THR A 209 2.48 -10.39 -15.73
N ARG A 210 2.80 -9.25 -16.32
CA ARG A 210 3.75 -8.29 -15.75
C ARG A 210 3.24 -7.69 -14.44
N GLU A 211 1.98 -7.28 -14.37
CA GLU A 211 1.38 -6.74 -13.14
C GLU A 211 1.38 -7.80 -12.01
N ILE A 212 1.08 -9.06 -12.33
CA ILE A 212 1.14 -10.17 -11.37
C ILE A 212 2.58 -10.44 -10.92
N LYS A 213 3.56 -10.44 -11.82
CA LYS A 213 4.98 -10.56 -11.42
C LYS A 213 5.42 -9.43 -10.50
N ASN A 214 5.00 -8.20 -10.78
CA ASN A 214 5.29 -7.07 -9.89
C ASN A 214 4.61 -7.24 -8.52
N LEU A 215 3.39 -7.79 -8.47
CA LEU A 215 2.71 -8.14 -7.22
C LEU A 215 3.47 -9.22 -6.43
N ILE A 216 4.03 -10.21 -7.12
CA ILE A 216 4.79 -11.31 -6.52
C ILE A 216 6.18 -10.87 -6.04
N LYS A 217 6.82 -9.90 -6.70
CA LYS A 217 8.07 -9.30 -6.21
C LYS A 217 7.92 -8.69 -4.82
N ASP A 218 6.80 -8.01 -4.56
CA ASP A 218 6.52 -7.48 -3.22
C ASP A 218 6.23 -8.59 -2.17
N LEU A 219 6.10 -9.85 -2.61
CA LEU A 219 5.94 -11.01 -1.74
C LEU A 219 7.25 -11.75 -1.45
N GLU A 220 8.37 -11.36 -2.06
CA GLU A 220 9.67 -12.07 -1.97
C GLU A 220 9.57 -13.57 -2.32
N LEU A 221 8.54 -13.95 -3.08
CA LEU A 221 8.37 -15.32 -3.52
C LEU A 221 9.36 -15.63 -4.64
N ASP A 222 9.85 -16.86 -4.67
CA ASP A 222 10.70 -17.33 -5.75
C ASP A 222 9.93 -17.25 -7.09
N GLU A 223 10.40 -16.38 -7.99
CA GLU A 223 9.85 -16.21 -9.34
C GLU A 223 9.87 -17.53 -10.15
N GLN A 224 10.60 -18.55 -9.68
CA GLN A 224 10.63 -19.88 -10.28
C GLN A 224 9.37 -20.71 -10.01
N ASP A 225 8.51 -20.33 -9.05
CA ASP A 225 7.24 -21.03 -8.85
C ASP A 225 6.20 -20.61 -9.90
N LYS A 226 6.37 -21.18 -11.09
CA LYS A 226 5.45 -21.02 -12.23
C LYS A 226 4.01 -21.40 -11.88
N ASN A 227 3.79 -22.29 -10.91
CA ASN A 227 2.44 -22.71 -10.53
C ASN A 227 1.73 -21.60 -9.75
N ILE A 228 2.42 -20.92 -8.83
CA ILE A 228 1.87 -19.74 -8.14
C ILE A 228 1.52 -18.65 -9.15
N ILE A 229 2.43 -18.31 -10.06
CA ILE A 229 2.20 -17.28 -11.08
C ILE A 229 1.00 -17.63 -11.95
N ASN A 230 0.90 -18.89 -12.42
CA ASN A 230 -0.21 -19.33 -13.26
C ASN A 230 -1.53 -19.29 -12.48
N ASN A 231 -1.59 -19.80 -11.25
CA ASN A 231 -2.80 -19.79 -10.43
C ASN A 231 -3.31 -18.36 -10.16
N LEU A 232 -2.39 -17.44 -9.86
CA LEU A 232 -2.72 -16.02 -9.69
C LEU A 232 -3.22 -15.39 -10.98
N ARG A 233 -2.65 -15.76 -12.13
CA ARG A 233 -3.07 -15.28 -13.44
C ARG A 233 -4.46 -15.75 -13.80
N GLU A 234 -4.75 -17.04 -13.63
CA GLU A 234 -6.10 -17.57 -13.88
C GLU A 234 -7.13 -16.93 -12.94
N SER A 235 -6.78 -16.71 -11.67
CA SER A 235 -7.64 -16.02 -10.70
C SER A 235 -7.92 -14.56 -11.10
N ALA A 236 -6.88 -13.83 -11.51
CA ALA A 236 -7.01 -12.45 -11.98
C ALA A 236 -7.83 -12.36 -13.28
N LEU A 237 -7.60 -13.27 -14.23
CA LEU A 237 -8.36 -13.34 -15.49
C LEU A 237 -9.84 -13.61 -15.25
N SER A 238 -10.19 -14.52 -14.33
CA SER A 238 -11.57 -14.80 -13.96
C SER A 238 -12.32 -13.53 -13.52
N ILE A 239 -11.63 -12.62 -12.83
CA ILE A 239 -12.20 -11.35 -12.34
C ILE A 239 -12.29 -10.33 -13.45
N LEU A 240 -11.20 -10.15 -14.19
CA LEU A 240 -11.16 -9.22 -15.30
C LEU A 240 -12.24 -9.59 -16.33
N ALA A 241 -12.36 -10.87 -16.69
CA ALA A 241 -13.39 -11.36 -17.59
C ALA A 241 -14.81 -11.16 -17.04
N LYS A 242 -15.02 -11.40 -15.74
CA LYS A 242 -16.35 -11.27 -15.12
C LYS A 242 -16.82 -9.83 -14.99
N TYR A 243 -15.92 -8.86 -14.85
CA TYR A 243 -16.28 -7.50 -14.43
C TYR A 243 -15.84 -6.38 -15.38
N TYR A 244 -14.97 -6.65 -16.37
CA TYR A 244 -14.37 -5.60 -17.21
C TYR A 244 -14.60 -5.77 -18.72
N ASP A 245 -15.57 -6.59 -19.14
CA ASP A 245 -15.78 -6.94 -20.56
C ASP A 245 -14.44 -7.29 -21.25
N PHE A 246 -13.61 -8.03 -20.51
CA PHE A 246 -12.21 -8.27 -20.86
C PHE A 246 -12.13 -9.39 -21.88
N SER A 247 -12.24 -9.05 -23.17
CA SER A 247 -11.91 -9.96 -24.26
C SER A 247 -10.41 -9.88 -24.54
N LEU A 248 -9.66 -10.91 -24.20
CA LEU A 248 -8.24 -11.02 -24.57
C LEU A 248 -8.12 -11.05 -26.10
N ASN A 249 -7.54 -9.99 -26.68
CA ASN A 249 -6.94 -10.09 -28.01
C ASN A 249 -5.54 -10.70 -27.83
N ASN A 250 -5.30 -11.84 -28.47
CA ASN A 250 -4.00 -12.51 -28.49
C ASN A 250 -2.96 -11.72 -29.29
#